data_AF-A0A7S0TT48-F1
#
_entry.id   AF-A0A7S0TT48-F1
#
_cell.length_a   1.000
_cell.length_b   1.000
_cell.length_c   1.000
_cell.angle_alpha   90.00
_cell.angle_beta   90.00
_cell.angle_gamma   90.00
#
_symmetry.space_group_name_H-M   'P 1'
#
loop_
_entity.id
_entity.type
_entity.pdbx_description
1 polymer ?
#
loop_
_entity_poly.entity_id
_entity_poly.type
_entity_poly.pdbx_seq_one_letter_code
_entity_poly.pdbx_strand_id
1 'polypeptide(L)'
;PILNNNLSEFAKSFRLLRIVVLMNMIKPIRVILETLLACLPQLSNIIVLLLLVYSIFAVVAIQLFGLTKFGFRLGPTANFGSYGMSILTVFQMVTGDEWQDILIDVSVEPPECTARFDSTAPGYSGIYGDL
;
A
#
# COMPACT_ATOMS: atom_id res chain seq x y z
N PRO A 1 2.56 -28.90 1.37
CA PRO A 1 1.91 -28.89 2.71
C PRO A 1 1.48 -27.49 3.22
N ILE A 2 2.20 -26.41 2.87
CA ILE A 2 1.94 -25.05 3.39
C ILE A 2 0.83 -24.33 2.59
N LEU A 3 0.70 -24.58 1.28
CA LEU A 3 -0.34 -23.95 0.43
C LEU A 3 -1.78 -24.36 0.79
N ASN A 4 -1.99 -25.55 1.35
CA ASN A 4 -3.33 -26.10 1.66
C ASN A 4 -3.99 -25.33 2.83
N ASN A 5 -3.20 -24.93 3.82
CA ASN A 5 -3.71 -24.22 4.99
C ASN A 5 -4.20 -22.81 4.61
N ASN A 6 -3.42 -22.06 3.83
CA ASN A 6 -3.79 -20.72 3.37
C ASN A 6 -5.07 -20.74 2.51
N LEU A 7 -5.19 -21.68 1.58
CA LEU A 7 -6.40 -21.78 0.73
C LEU A 7 -7.64 -22.14 1.57
N SER A 8 -7.48 -22.99 2.58
CA SER A 8 -8.57 -23.33 3.51
C SER A 8 -8.97 -22.14 4.40
N GLU A 9 -8.04 -21.23 4.71
CA GLU A 9 -8.31 -19.99 5.44
C GLU A 9 -9.04 -18.97 4.58
N PHE A 10 -8.60 -18.76 3.34
CA PHE A 10 -9.34 -17.96 2.35
C PHE A 10 -10.76 -18.52 2.13
N ALA A 11 -10.92 -19.84 2.04
CA ALA A 11 -12.21 -20.52 1.93
C ALA A 11 -13.14 -20.20 3.12
N LYS A 12 -12.59 -20.06 4.34
CA LYS A 12 -13.37 -19.67 5.53
C LYS A 12 -13.84 -18.22 5.46
N SER A 13 -13.06 -17.32 4.85
CA SER A 13 -13.44 -15.90 4.66
C SER A 13 -14.66 -15.70 3.76
N PHE A 14 -14.96 -16.62 2.84
CA PHE A 14 -16.22 -16.59 2.05
C PHE A 14 -17.48 -16.70 2.92
N ARG A 15 -17.38 -17.13 4.19
CA ARG A 15 -18.50 -17.05 5.13
C ARG A 15 -18.96 -15.61 5.34
N LEU A 16 -18.07 -14.63 5.22
CA LEU A 16 -18.41 -13.20 5.31
C LEU A 16 -19.22 -12.73 4.09
N LEU A 17 -19.02 -13.32 2.91
CA LEU A 17 -19.82 -13.02 1.72
C LEU A 17 -21.30 -13.38 1.93
N ARG A 18 -21.60 -14.45 2.69
CA ARG A 18 -22.99 -14.80 3.05
C ARG A 18 -23.68 -13.68 3.84
N ILE A 19 -22.94 -12.92 4.64
CA ILE A 19 -23.50 -11.77 5.38
C ILE A 19 -23.89 -10.65 4.41
N VAL A 20 -23.07 -10.40 3.38
CA VAL A 20 -23.40 -9.45 2.30
C VAL A 20 -24.64 -9.89 1.51
N VAL A 21 -24.75 -11.19 1.23
CA VAL A 21 -25.96 -11.76 0.60
C VAL A 21 -27.19 -11.64 1.51
N LEU A 22 -27.03 -11.79 2.83
CA LEU A 22 -28.13 -11.59 3.79
C LEU A 22 -28.56 -10.12 3.87
N MET A 23 -27.62 -9.18 3.79
CA MET A 23 -27.89 -7.75 3.72
C MET A 23 -28.71 -7.37 2.47
N ASN A 24 -28.53 -8.08 1.36
CA ASN A 24 -29.37 -7.93 0.15
C ASN A 24 -30.83 -8.39 0.33
N MET A 25 -31.17 -9.11 1.41
CA MET A 25 -32.56 -9.47 1.71
C MET A 25 -33.33 -8.32 2.38
N ILE A 26 -32.63 -7.35 2.96
CA ILE A 26 -33.22 -6.20 3.63
C ILE A 26 -33.41 -5.07 2.61
N LYS A 27 -34.68 -4.77 2.27
CA LYS A 27 -35.06 -3.80 1.22
C LYS A 27 -34.24 -2.49 1.21
N PRO A 28 -34.11 -1.73 2.32
CA PRO A 28 -33.35 -0.47 2.31
C PRO A 28 -31.85 -0.66 2.06
N ILE A 29 -31.24 -1.73 2.58
CA ILE A 29 -29.81 -2.01 2.42
C ILE A 29 -29.52 -2.47 0.99
N ARG A 30 -30.39 -3.28 0.43
CA ARG A 30 -30.31 -3.73 -0.97
C ARG A 30 -30.27 -2.57 -1.96
N VAL A 31 -31.11 -1.55 -1.79
CA VAL A 31 -31.13 -0.38 -2.68
C VAL A 31 -29.78 0.34 -2.63
N ILE A 32 -29.19 0.54 -1.45
CA ILE A 32 -27.87 1.17 -1.31
C ILE A 32 -26.80 0.35 -2.04
N LEU A 33 -26.76 -0.97 -1.83
CA LEU A 33 -25.79 -1.87 -2.46
C LEU A 33 -25.96 -1.94 -3.98
N GLU A 34 -27.19 -2.01 -4.50
CA GLU A 34 -27.47 -1.97 -5.94
C GLU A 34 -27.02 -0.65 -6.55
N THR A 35 -27.24 0.47 -5.87
CA THR A 35 -26.80 1.79 -6.34
C THR A 35 -25.26 1.87 -6.36
N LEU A 36 -24.60 1.35 -5.32
CA LEU A 36 -23.13 1.27 -5.25
C LEU A 36 -22.56 0.44 -6.41
N LEU A 37 -23.11 -0.75 -6.64
CA LEU A 37 -22.67 -1.64 -7.71
C LEU A 37 -22.98 -1.07 -9.10
N ALA A 38 -24.08 -0.34 -9.27
CA ALA A 38 -24.43 0.33 -10.53
C ALA A 38 -23.45 1.46 -10.88
N CYS A 39 -22.83 2.10 -9.88
CA CYS A 39 -21.84 3.15 -10.09
C CYS A 39 -20.43 2.60 -10.37
N LEU A 40 -20.09 1.38 -9.94
CA LEU A 40 -18.74 0.80 -10.14
C LEU A 40 -18.25 0.80 -11.60
N PRO A 41 -19.06 0.45 -12.63
CA PRO A 41 -18.62 0.50 -14.01
C PRO A 41 -18.24 1.91 -14.46
N GLN A 42 -18.96 2.92 -14.00
CA GLN A 42 -18.69 4.33 -14.33
C GLN A 42 -17.40 4.81 -13.64
N LEU A 43 -17.19 4.40 -12.40
CA LEU A 43 -15.98 4.71 -11.63
C LEU A 43 -14.73 4.01 -12.19
N SER A 44 -14.87 2.88 -12.89
CA SER A 44 -13.72 2.11 -13.41
C SER A 44 -12.77 2.94 -14.28
N ASN A 45 -13.31 3.82 -15.13
CA ASN A 45 -12.51 4.71 -15.97
C ASN A 45 -11.65 5.67 -15.14
N ILE A 46 -12.22 6.22 -14.06
CA ILE A 46 -11.53 7.11 -13.14
C ILE A 46 -10.47 6.34 -12.36
N ILE A 47 -10.78 5.12 -11.92
CA ILE A 47 -9.83 4.26 -11.20
C ILE A 47 -8.62 3.94 -12.07
N VAL A 48 -8.79 3.63 -13.36
CA VAL A 48 -7.66 3.37 -14.27
C VAL A 48 -6.78 4.61 -14.41
N LEU A 49 -7.38 5.78 -14.59
CA LEU A 49 -6.62 7.04 -14.65
C LEU A 49 -5.89 7.31 -13.34
N LEU A 50 -6.54 7.08 -12.20
CA LEU A 50 -5.97 7.27 -10.88
C LEU A 50 -4.78 6.32 -10.63
N LEU A 51 -4.92 5.05 -11.02
CA LEU A 51 -3.84 4.07 -10.94
C LEU A 51 -2.65 4.45 -11.80
N LEU A 52 -2.87 5.04 -12.99
CA LEU A 52 -1.79 5.57 -13.81
C LEU A 52 -1.04 6.69 -13.08
N VAL A 53 -1.77 7.63 -12.48
CA VAL A 53 -1.18 8.70 -11.68
C VAL A 53 -0.37 8.13 -10.50
N TYR A 54 -0.94 7.19 -9.75
CA TYR A 54 -0.24 6.53 -8.64
C TYR A 54 1.01 5.78 -9.09
N SER A 55 0.98 5.16 -10.28
CA SER A 55 2.12 4.46 -10.85
C SER A 55 3.28 5.41 -11.14
N ILE A 56 3.00 6.62 -11.67
CA ILE A 56 4.03 7.63 -11.92
C ILE A 56 4.67 8.07 -10.59
N PHE A 57 3.85 8.38 -9.59
CA PHE A 57 4.35 8.78 -8.26
C PHE A 57 5.11 7.65 -7.56
N ALA A 58 4.68 6.40 -7.72
CA ALA A 58 5.38 5.25 -7.17
C ALA A 58 6.79 5.12 -7.75
N VAL A 59 6.94 5.20 -9.09
CA VAL A 59 8.27 5.16 -9.72
C VAL A 59 9.14 6.31 -9.22
N VAL A 60 8.62 7.54 -9.16
CA VAL A 60 9.36 8.68 -8.62
C VAL A 60 9.79 8.45 -7.17
N ALA A 61 8.89 7.93 -6.34
CA ALA A 61 9.17 7.68 -4.93
C ALA A 61 10.25 6.61 -4.71
N ILE A 62 10.31 5.57 -5.56
CA ILE A 62 11.41 4.58 -5.52
C ILE A 62 12.75 5.25 -5.81
N GLN A 63 12.79 6.12 -6.82
CA GLN A 63 14.03 6.80 -7.19
C GLN A 63 14.52 7.79 -6.13
N LEU A 64 13.60 8.41 -5.38
CA LEU A 64 13.92 9.40 -4.35
C LEU A 64 14.19 8.77 -2.98
N PHE A 65 13.36 7.80 -2.58
CA PHE A 65 13.27 7.30 -1.21
C PHE A 65 13.50 5.79 -1.09
N GLY A 66 13.85 5.11 -2.18
CA GLY A 66 14.06 3.67 -2.15
C GLY A 66 15.21 3.24 -1.24
N LEU A 67 16.19 4.12 -1.01
CA LEU A 67 17.37 3.86 -0.17
C LEU A 67 17.31 4.49 1.22
N THR A 68 16.23 5.20 1.55
CA THR A 68 16.08 5.86 2.85
C THR A 68 15.95 4.81 3.96
N LYS A 69 16.68 4.96 5.08
CA LYS A 69 16.49 4.12 6.27
C LYS A 69 15.04 4.02 6.73
N PHE A 70 14.72 2.88 7.31
CA PHE A 70 13.48 2.72 8.05
C PHE A 70 13.42 3.64 9.27
N GLY A 71 12.23 4.17 9.49
CA GLY A 71 11.90 5.10 10.57
C GLY A 71 10.76 4.56 11.43
N PHE A 72 9.90 5.45 11.90
CA PHE A 72 8.77 5.08 12.74
C PHE A 72 7.67 4.35 11.95
N ARG A 73 7.32 4.87 10.77
CA ARG A 73 6.31 4.34 9.86
C ARG A 73 6.91 3.74 8.59
N LEU A 74 7.97 4.34 8.05
CA LEU A 74 8.68 3.81 6.90
C LEU A 74 9.39 2.51 7.32
N GLY A 75 8.99 1.39 6.75
CA GLY A 75 9.42 0.07 7.22
C GLY A 75 8.99 -1.07 6.29
N PRO A 76 9.09 -2.34 6.73
CA PRO A 76 8.81 -3.50 5.89
C PRO A 76 7.40 -3.51 5.25
N THR A 77 6.43 -2.87 5.90
CA THR A 77 5.02 -2.83 5.48
C THR A 77 4.64 -1.57 4.70
N ALA A 78 5.46 -0.52 4.74
CA ALA A 78 5.25 0.73 4.01
C ALA A 78 6.61 1.32 3.62
N ASN A 79 7.03 1.11 2.38
CA ASN A 79 8.35 1.55 1.88
C ASN A 79 8.35 1.71 0.36
N PHE A 80 9.45 2.29 -0.13
CA PHE A 80 9.70 2.56 -1.54
C PHE A 80 10.75 1.63 -2.16
N GLY A 81 11.01 0.47 -1.56
CA GLY A 81 12.05 -0.47 -2.02
C GLY A 81 11.63 -1.32 -3.24
N SER A 82 10.34 -1.46 -3.49
CA SER A 82 9.82 -2.18 -4.66
C SER A 82 8.60 -1.48 -5.24
N TYR A 83 8.34 -1.69 -6.53
CA TYR A 83 7.19 -1.07 -7.20
C TYR A 83 5.84 -1.40 -6.54
N GLY A 84 5.64 -2.67 -6.18
CA GLY A 84 4.39 -3.13 -5.54
C GLY A 84 4.17 -2.51 -4.15
N MET A 85 5.22 -2.41 -3.34
CA MET A 85 5.11 -1.74 -2.04
C MET A 85 4.97 -0.23 -2.20
N SER A 86 5.72 0.37 -3.12
CA SER A 86 5.68 1.80 -3.39
C SER A 86 4.30 2.28 -3.82
N ILE A 87 3.61 1.57 -4.71
CA ILE A 87 2.25 1.95 -5.12
C ILE A 87 1.24 1.83 -3.97
N LEU A 88 1.39 0.83 -3.09
CA LEU A 88 0.56 0.69 -1.89
C LEU A 88 0.84 1.80 -0.87
N THR A 89 2.10 2.17 -0.68
CA THR A 89 2.51 3.26 0.21
C THR A 89 2.05 4.62 -0.33
N VAL A 90 2.16 4.87 -1.65
CA VAL A 90 1.57 6.08 -2.28
C VAL A 90 0.06 6.10 -2.11
N PHE A 91 -0.63 4.97 -2.30
CA PHE A 91 -2.07 4.86 -2.04
C PHE A 91 -2.39 5.22 -0.58
N GLN A 92 -1.66 4.65 0.39
CA GLN A 92 -1.80 4.95 1.81
C GLN A 92 -1.68 6.47 2.08
N MET A 93 -0.65 7.11 1.52
CA MET A 93 -0.42 8.55 1.66
C MET A 93 -1.57 9.39 1.07
N VAL A 94 -2.06 9.03 -0.11
CA VAL A 94 -3.16 9.76 -0.78
C VAL A 94 -4.48 9.60 -0.02
N THR A 95 -4.72 8.45 0.60
CA THR A 95 -5.88 8.25 1.49
C THR A 95 -5.77 8.98 2.82
N GLY A 96 -4.60 9.56 3.13
CA GLY A 96 -4.35 10.32 4.36
C GLY A 96 -4.01 9.45 5.56
N ASP A 97 -3.67 8.19 5.36
CA ASP A 97 -3.32 7.27 6.44
C ASP A 97 -1.82 7.37 6.77
N GLU A 98 -1.48 7.87 7.96
CA GLU A 98 -0.09 8.02 8.47
C GLU A 98 0.88 8.76 7.52
N TRP A 99 0.35 9.58 6.59
CA TRP A 99 1.15 10.31 5.60
C TRP A 99 2.17 11.27 6.23
N GLN A 100 1.82 11.84 7.40
CA GLN A 100 2.67 12.76 8.15
C GLN A 100 3.89 12.04 8.73
N ASP A 101 3.71 10.82 9.23
CA ASP A 101 4.80 10.02 9.78
C ASP A 101 5.76 9.57 8.66
N ILE A 102 5.20 9.16 7.52
CA ILE A 102 5.98 8.85 6.31
C ILE A 102 6.78 10.08 5.86
N LEU A 103 6.17 11.27 5.86
CA LEU A 103 6.84 12.51 5.49
C LEU A 103 8.04 12.80 6.41
N ILE A 104 7.88 12.62 7.73
CA ILE A 104 8.93 12.81 8.72
C ILE A 104 10.06 11.80 8.50
N ASP A 105 9.71 10.53 8.28
CA ASP A 105 10.69 9.45 8.09
C ASP A 105 11.50 9.61 6.80
N VAL A 106 10.93 10.21 5.74
CA VAL A 106 11.70 10.49 4.52
C VAL A 106 12.53 11.78 4.60
N SER A 107 12.26 12.66 5.57
CA SER A 107 13.00 13.90 5.81
C SER A 107 14.19 13.71 6.77
N VAL A 108 15.08 12.77 6.46
CA VAL A 108 16.26 12.49 7.29
C VAL A 108 17.40 13.48 6.98
N GLU A 109 17.89 14.16 8.01
CA GLU A 109 19.02 15.10 7.94
C GLU A 109 20.29 14.53 8.60
N PRO A 110 21.50 15.03 8.25
CA PRO A 110 22.74 14.65 8.94
C PRO A 110 22.67 14.97 10.46
N PRO A 111 23.23 14.13 11.36
CA PRO A 111 24.13 12.98 11.13
C PRO A 111 23.43 11.64 10.88
N GLU A 112 22.10 11.63 10.80
CA GLU A 112 21.28 10.42 10.74
C GLU A 112 21.22 9.80 9.33
N CYS A 113 21.83 10.43 8.32
CA CYS A 113 21.96 9.93 6.96
C CYS A 113 23.40 10.08 6.43
N THR A 114 23.76 9.27 5.44
CA THR A 114 25.07 9.34 4.76
C THR A 114 24.96 10.17 3.46
N ALA A 115 25.90 11.09 3.25
CA ALA A 115 25.90 11.96 2.06
C ALA A 115 26.16 11.21 0.74
N ARG A 116 26.67 9.98 0.83
CA ARG A 116 26.96 9.12 -0.31
C ARG A 116 26.49 7.71 0.01
N PHE A 117 25.77 7.12 -0.94
CA PHE A 117 25.48 5.70 -0.90
C PHE A 117 26.79 4.90 -0.89
N ASP A 118 27.00 4.13 0.18
CA ASP A 118 28.14 3.26 0.34
C ASP A 118 27.65 1.83 0.60
N SER A 119 27.78 0.97 -0.41
CA SER A 119 27.41 -0.45 -0.31
C SER A 119 28.31 -1.24 0.65
N THR A 120 29.37 -0.63 1.19
CA THR A 120 30.24 -1.21 2.21
C THR A 120 30.00 -0.63 3.60
N ALA A 121 29.04 0.30 3.73
CA ALA A 121 28.70 0.89 5.02
C ALA A 121 28.25 -0.19 6.02
N PRO A 122 28.68 -0.09 7.30
CA PRO A 122 28.25 -1.01 8.34
C PRO A 122 26.71 -1.00 8.47
N GLY A 123 26.06 -2.13 8.24
CA GLY A 123 24.59 -2.25 8.30
C GLY A 123 23.91 -2.49 6.95
N TYR A 124 24.57 -2.19 5.81
CA TYR A 124 24.01 -2.46 4.49
C TYR A 124 23.95 -3.96 4.20
N SER A 125 22.73 -4.53 4.10
CA SER A 125 22.53 -5.95 3.77
C SER A 125 22.16 -6.20 2.29
N GLY A 126 22.18 -5.16 1.47
CA GLY A 126 21.64 -5.21 0.10
C GLY A 126 20.12 -5.11 0.04
N ILE A 127 19.46 -4.86 1.18
CA ILE A 127 18.03 -4.65 1.30
C ILE A 127 17.76 -3.14 1.43
N TYR A 128 16.73 -2.68 0.73
CA TYR A 128 16.25 -1.30 0.80
C TYR A 128 15.80 -0.97 2.24
N GLY A 129 16.28 0.14 2.81
CA GLY A 129 15.88 0.59 4.16
C GLY A 129 16.92 0.44 5.27
N ASP A 130 18.13 -0.04 4.97
CA ASP A 130 19.15 -0.36 5.98
C ASP A 130 20.17 0.77 6.25
N LEU A 131 20.07 1.93 5.58
CA LEU A 131 21.07 3.02 5.58
C LEU A 131 20.54 4.35 6.11
#